data_AF-A0A071MLC1-F1
#
_entry.id   AF-A0A071MLC1-F1
#
_cell.length_a   1.000
_cell.length_b   1.000
_cell.length_c   1.000
_cell.angle_alpha   90.00
_cell.angle_beta   90.00
_cell.angle_gamma   90.00
#
_symmetry.space_group_name_H-M   'P 1'
#
loop_
_entity.id
_entity.type
_entity.pdbx_description
1 polymer ?
#
loop_
_entity_poly.entity_id
_entity_poly.type
_entity_poly.pdbx_seq_one_letter_code
_entity_poly.pdbx_strand_id
1 'polypeptide(L)'
;MSDDSHQSDPHRRARLRWRARRGLLENDIVFERFFGRYEHDLTDADVGALSRLLDLSDNDLMDLLLARKEPEGDLDSPDIHRLLEMLRNV
;
A
#
# COMPACT_ATOMS: atom_id res chain seq x y z
N MET A 1 -24.06 14.90 -3.80
CA MET A 1 -23.46 13.59 -3.46
C MET A 1 -22.13 13.93 -2.81
N SER A 2 -22.06 13.85 -1.48
CA SER A 2 -20.82 14.15 -0.77
C SER A 2 -19.81 13.07 -1.13
N ASP A 3 -18.73 13.45 -1.80
CA ASP A 3 -17.64 12.56 -2.14
C ASP A 3 -16.84 12.25 -0.86
N ASP A 4 -17.32 11.27 -0.09
CA ASP A 4 -16.68 10.77 1.14
C ASP A 4 -15.48 9.84 0.80
N SER A 5 -14.69 10.25 -0.19
CA SER A 5 -13.50 9.54 -0.65
C SER A 5 -12.37 9.66 0.38
N HIS A 6 -11.45 8.70 0.41
CA HIS A 6 -10.28 8.72 1.29
C HIS A 6 -9.50 10.02 1.18
N GLN A 7 -9.39 10.56 -0.04
CA GLN A 7 -8.63 11.76 -0.34
C GLN A 7 -9.23 13.02 0.27
N SER A 8 -10.55 13.07 0.50
CA SER A 8 -11.21 14.27 1.03
C SER A 8 -10.99 14.49 2.53
N ASP A 9 -10.58 13.47 3.29
CA ASP A 9 -10.32 13.55 4.74
C ASP A 9 -8.81 13.44 5.08
N PRO A 10 -8.16 14.54 5.53
CA PRO A 10 -6.76 14.50 5.99
C PRO A 10 -6.48 13.48 7.09
N HIS A 11 -7.45 13.19 7.95
CA HIS A 11 -7.30 12.19 9.00
C HIS A 11 -7.29 10.77 8.43
N ARG A 12 -8.04 10.48 7.36
CA ARG A 12 -7.96 9.18 6.66
C ARG A 12 -6.58 8.97 6.07
N ARG A 13 -6.04 9.98 5.37
CA ARG A 13 -4.67 9.94 4.80
C ARG A 13 -3.60 9.74 5.88
N ALA A 14 -3.67 10.52 6.96
CA ALA A 14 -2.74 10.40 8.08
C ALA A 14 -2.77 9.02 8.76
N ARG A 15 -3.96 8.42 8.92
CA ARG A 15 -4.12 7.06 9.46
C ARG A 15 -3.47 6.00 8.57
N LEU A 16 -3.67 6.10 7.26
CA LEU A 16 -3.07 5.18 6.30
C LEU A 16 -1.54 5.27 6.31
N ARG A 17 -0.99 6.50 6.31
CA ARG A 17 0.45 6.73 6.40
C ARG A 17 1.04 6.19 7.70
N TRP A 18 0.32 6.34 8.82
CA TRP A 18 0.75 5.78 10.11
C TRP A 18 0.76 4.25 10.10
N ARG A 19 -0.27 3.60 9.53
CA ARG A 19 -0.31 2.12 9.37
C ARG A 19 0.79 1.59 8.46
N ALA A 20 1.34 2.42 7.59
CA ALA A 20 2.41 2.01 6.67
C ALA A 20 3.81 2.01 7.25
N ARG A 21 4.01 2.52 8.47
CA ARG A 21 5.31 2.53 9.15
C ARG A 21 5.76 1.12 9.49
N ARG A 22 6.96 0.72 9.06
CA ARG A 22 7.46 -0.66 9.20
C ARG A 22 8.66 -0.78 10.12
N GLY A 23 8.86 -1.98 10.68
CA GLY A 23 10.03 -2.30 11.50
C GLY A 23 11.24 -2.63 10.65
N LEU A 24 11.03 -3.18 9.46
CA LEU A 24 12.06 -3.40 8.44
C LEU A 24 12.30 -2.12 7.63
N LEU A 25 13.53 -1.61 7.68
CA LEU A 25 13.92 -0.32 7.10
C LEU A 25 13.62 -0.24 5.60
N GLU A 26 13.90 -1.31 4.86
CA GLU A 26 13.69 -1.36 3.42
C GLU A 26 12.20 -1.23 3.06
N ASN A 27 11.29 -1.86 3.83
CA ASN A 27 9.86 -1.67 3.62
C ASN A 27 9.43 -0.23 3.94
N ASP A 28 9.99 0.35 5.01
CA ASP A 28 9.67 1.72 5.42
C ASP A 28 10.09 2.74 4.34
N ILE A 29 11.28 2.56 3.76
CA ILE A 29 11.78 3.38 2.64
C ILE A 29 10.88 3.25 1.42
N VAL A 30 10.45 2.03 1.06
CA VAL A 30 9.54 1.81 -0.08
C VAL A 30 8.23 2.55 0.15
N PHE A 31 7.60 2.43 1.33
CA PHE A 31 6.36 3.14 1.59
C PHE A 31 6.54 4.66 1.66
N GLU A 32 7.62 5.16 2.26
CA GLU A 32 7.89 6.59 2.30
C GLU A 32 7.96 7.18 0.88
N ARG A 33 8.68 6.53 -0.04
CA ARG A 33 8.75 6.92 -1.45
C ARG A 33 7.41 6.77 -2.17
N PHE A 34 6.70 5.67 -1.91
CA PHE A 34 5.39 5.41 -2.49
C PHE A 34 4.40 6.50 -2.16
N PHE A 35 4.23 6.85 -0.87
CA PHE A 35 3.34 7.94 -0.49
C PHE A 35 3.85 9.29 -0.96
N GLY A 36 5.17 9.51 -1.00
CA GLY A 36 5.75 10.71 -1.58
C GLY A 36 5.39 10.93 -3.06
N ARG A 37 5.15 9.85 -3.81
CA ARG A 37 4.81 9.92 -5.24
C ARG A 37 3.33 9.80 -5.54
N TYR A 38 2.59 8.95 -4.82
CA TYR A 38 1.25 8.51 -5.22
C TYR A 38 0.13 8.83 -4.22
N GLU A 39 0.42 9.37 -3.03
CA GLU A 39 -0.59 9.52 -1.95
C GLU A 39 -1.87 10.23 -2.39
N HIS A 40 -1.77 11.27 -3.21
CA HIS A 40 -2.90 12.06 -3.69
C HIS A 40 -3.71 11.41 -4.83
N ASP A 41 -3.13 10.41 -5.50
CA ASP A 41 -3.75 9.73 -6.63
C ASP A 41 -4.40 8.39 -6.23
N LEU A 42 -4.25 7.98 -4.96
CA LEU A 42 -4.85 6.73 -4.47
C LEU A 42 -6.37 6.83 -4.45
N THR A 43 -7.02 5.87 -5.11
CA THR A 43 -8.46 5.67 -5.03
C THR A 43 -8.85 4.92 -3.76
N ASP A 44 -10.14 4.89 -3.42
CA ASP A 44 -10.61 4.09 -2.28
C ASP A 44 -10.35 2.59 -2.45
N ALA A 45 -10.36 2.10 -3.70
CA ALA A 45 -9.99 0.72 -4.02
C ALA A 45 -8.51 0.47 -3.73
N ASP A 46 -7.63 1.41 -4.08
CA ASP A 46 -6.20 1.33 -3.77
C ASP A 46 -5.95 1.35 -2.27
N VAL A 47 -6.68 2.17 -1.52
CA VAL A 47 -6.57 2.22 -0.06
C VAL A 47 -7.01 0.89 0.57
N GLY A 48 -8.07 0.27 0.03
CA GLY A 48 -8.52 -1.05 0.46
C GLY A 48 -7.52 -2.17 0.15
N ALA A 49 -6.94 -2.16 -1.05
CA ALA A 49 -5.89 -3.11 -1.44
C ALA A 49 -4.59 -2.90 -0.64
N LEU A 50 -4.17 -1.65 -0.45
CA LEU A 50 -3.02 -1.29 0.36
C LEU A 50 -3.23 -1.72 1.82
N SER A 51 -4.43 -1.54 2.38
CA SER A 51 -4.75 -1.97 3.74
C SER A 51 -4.53 -3.48 3.93
N ARG A 52 -4.88 -4.30 2.93
CA ARG A 52 -4.63 -5.76 2.93
C ARG A 52 -3.13 -6.09 2.89
N LEU A 53 -2.37 -5.42 2.02
CA LEU A 53 -0.90 -5.56 2.03
C LEU A 53 -0.30 -5.13 3.37
N LEU A 54 -0.90 -4.11 4.01
CA LEU A 54 -0.42 -3.62 5.28
C LEU A 54 -0.72 -4.55 6.48
N ASP A 55 -1.59 -5.53 6.33
CA ASP A 55 -1.83 -6.54 7.36
C ASP A 55 -0.78 -7.68 7.34
N LEU A 56 0.10 -7.70 6.32
CA LEU A 56 1.20 -8.65 6.24
C LEU A 56 2.33 -8.33 7.22
N SER A 57 3.07 -9.39 7.59
CA SER A 57 4.35 -9.27 8.28
C SER A 57 5.38 -8.57 7.41
N ASP A 58 6.40 -7.96 8.02
CA ASP A 58 7.44 -7.26 7.26
C ASP A 58 8.20 -8.20 6.30
N ASN A 59 8.39 -9.46 6.67
CA ASN A 59 9.07 -10.44 5.80
C ASN A 59 8.20 -10.87 4.62
N ASP A 60 6.91 -11.16 4.86
CA ASP A 60 6.01 -11.57 3.78
C ASP A 60 5.79 -10.44 2.77
N LEU A 61 5.64 -9.22 3.27
CA LEU A 61 5.56 -8.05 2.42
C LEU A 61 6.86 -7.87 1.61
N MET A 62 8.02 -8.02 2.25
CA MET A 62 9.31 -7.91 1.57
C MET A 62 9.47 -8.96 0.46
N ASP A 63 9.04 -10.20 0.69
CA ASP A 63 9.09 -11.25 -0.34
C ASP A 63 8.23 -10.89 -1.57
N LEU A 64 7.07 -10.25 -1.36
CA LEU A 64 6.24 -9.73 -2.44
C LEU A 64 6.90 -8.52 -3.13
N LEU A 65 7.47 -7.58 -2.39
CA LEU A 65 8.16 -6.41 -2.96
C LEU A 65 9.39 -6.79 -3.77
N LEU A 66 10.10 -7.87 -3.40
CA LEU A 66 11.25 -8.38 -4.13
C LEU A 66 10.88 -9.38 -5.24
N ALA A 67 9.58 -9.62 -5.48
CA ALA A 67 9.07 -10.61 -6.42
C ALA A 67 9.66 -12.02 -6.20
N ARG A 68 9.94 -12.38 -4.94
CA ARG A 68 10.34 -13.75 -4.54
C ARG A 68 9.13 -14.66 -4.39
N LYS A 69 7.98 -14.05 -4.09
CA LYS A 69 6.65 -14.63 -4.06
C LYS A 69 5.73 -13.77 -4.91
N GLU A 70 4.70 -14.39 -5.44
CA GLU A 70 3.56 -13.69 -6.04
C GLU A 70 2.39 -13.67 -5.04
N PRO A 71 1.47 -12.69 -5.14
CA PRO A 71 0.29 -12.67 -4.29
C PRO A 71 -0.61 -13.87 -4.60
N GLU A 72 -1.08 -14.53 -3.55
CA GLU A 72 -1.91 -15.74 -3.62
C GLU A 72 -3.16 -15.59 -2.75
N GLY A 73 -4.19 -16.40 -3.00
CA GLY A 73 -5.42 -16.43 -2.20
C GLY A 73 -6.14 -15.08 -2.18
N ASP A 74 -6.43 -14.56 -1.00
CA ASP A 74 -7.17 -13.29 -0.82
C ASP A 74 -6.41 -12.05 -1.33
N LEU A 75 -5.10 -12.20 -1.58
CA LEU A 75 -4.26 -11.16 -2.18
C LEU A 75 -4.20 -11.26 -3.70
N ASP A 76 -4.59 -12.38 -4.31
CA ASP A 76 -4.58 -12.54 -5.76
C ASP A 76 -5.75 -11.78 -6.41
N SER A 77 -5.57 -10.47 -6.53
CA SER A 77 -6.55 -9.57 -7.13
C SER A 77 -5.87 -8.51 -7.99
N PRO A 78 -6.50 -8.04 -9.08
CA PRO A 78 -5.90 -7.07 -9.99
C PRO A 78 -5.40 -5.80 -9.29
N ASP A 79 -6.11 -5.32 -8.27
CA ASP A 79 -5.73 -4.13 -7.50
C ASP A 79 -4.44 -4.34 -6.71
N ILE A 80 -4.24 -5.54 -6.14
CA ILE A 80 -3.01 -5.89 -5.41
C ILE A 80 -1.84 -6.01 -6.37
N HIS A 81 -2.01 -6.69 -7.52
CA HIS A 81 -0.98 -6.80 -8.54
C HIS A 81 -0.53 -5.41 -9.03
N ARG A 82 -1.50 -4.54 -9.34
CA ARG A 82 -1.24 -3.13 -9.72
C ARG A 82 -0.47 -2.37 -8.64
N LEU A 83 -0.87 -2.50 -7.37
CA LEU A 83 -0.17 -1.83 -6.27
C LEU A 83 1.25 -2.37 -6.08
N LEU A 84 1.45 -3.69 -6.19
CA LEU A 84 2.78 -4.27 -6.11
C LEU A 84 3.68 -3.76 -7.23
N GLU A 85 3.17 -3.64 -8.46
CA GLU A 85 3.91 -3.01 -9.56
C GLU A 85 4.28 -1.56 -9.25
N MET A 86 3.36 -0.77 -8.69
CA MET A 86 3.66 0.61 -8.30
C MET A 86 4.71 0.66 -7.19
N LEU A 87 4.56 -0.15 -6.13
CA LEU A 87 5.48 -0.24 -4.99
C LEU A 87 6.87 -0.75 -5.39
N ARG A 88 6.97 -1.61 -6.40
CA ARG A 88 8.26 -2.10 -6.93
C ARG A 88 9.02 -1.03 -7.73
N ASN A 89 8.35 0.03 -8.17
CA ASN A 89 8.89 1.04 -9.08
C ASN A 89 9.08 2.44 -8.43
N VAL A 90 9.12 2.54 -7.09
CA VAL A 90 9.25 3.83 -6.37
C VAL A 90 10.67 4.36 -6.22
#